data_AF-A0A0W0UGT6-F1
#
_entry.id   AF-A0A0W0UGT6-F1
#
_cell.length_a   1.000
_cell.length_b   1.000
_cell.length_c   1.000
_cell.angle_alpha   90.00
_cell.angle_beta   90.00
_cell.angle_gamma   90.00
#
_symmetry.space_group_name_H-M   'P 1'
#
loop_
_entity.id
_entity.type
_entity.pdbx_description
1 polymer ?
#
loop_
_entity_poly.entity_id
_entity_poly.type
_entity_poly.pdbx_seq_one_letter_code
_entity_poly.pdbx_strand_id
1 'polypeptide(L)'
;MANLQRFHDAQKSDYQKAHDEIASGRKQSHWIWYIFPQLKSLGLSDTAQRYGIADFKEACDYLNDPILFERYLTMVKLINDQLEKKIHPATLMNGVTDAQKLVSSLTLYHSAAEYLGKNELKDSCSKALNYLANEGYIACERTMNEIYEYQLTAGVHDKDTADVEDISTAQESTPQTTTKVEIELNSTPNAATTLKVMVDTLAKSIEKKAGTRSSWFTLNTETKVEKLKAISRWLEKHPLNEQEQEAIVALIRDTCAIKRNIFGLFEPHSLQEFHTLLKTSNLKPASAKISFTSKELAQIKTHTQVAKLIQEKITPQHAEKYSL
;
A
#
# COMPACT_ATOMS: atom_id res chain seq x y z
N MET A 1 -3.98 16.12 -25.57
CA MET A 1 -4.61 14.79 -25.68
C MET A 1 -3.51 13.76 -25.87
N ALA A 2 -3.53 12.66 -25.12
CA ALA A 2 -2.57 11.58 -25.31
C ALA A 2 -2.74 10.98 -26.73
N ASN A 3 -1.64 10.67 -27.41
CA ASN A 3 -1.71 10.09 -28.75
C ASN A 3 -2.01 8.58 -28.67
N LEU A 4 -3.26 8.22 -28.43
CA LEU A 4 -3.71 6.83 -28.35
C LEU A 4 -3.81 6.12 -29.72
N GLN A 5 -3.67 6.86 -30.83
CA GLN A 5 -3.77 6.32 -32.19
C GLN A 5 -2.80 5.15 -32.42
N ARG A 6 -1.62 5.20 -31.79
CA ARG A 6 -0.64 4.11 -31.86
C ARG A 6 -1.21 2.76 -31.42
N PHE A 7 -2.08 2.73 -30.42
CA PHE A 7 -2.72 1.50 -29.94
C PHE A 7 -3.78 1.02 -30.92
N HIS A 8 -4.61 1.94 -31.44
CA HIS A 8 -5.61 1.62 -32.46
C HIS A 8 -4.98 1.01 -33.70
N ASP A 9 -3.92 1.63 -34.22
CA ASP A 9 -3.23 1.17 -35.42
C ASP A 9 -2.64 -0.23 -35.23
N ALA A 10 -1.97 -0.47 -34.10
CA ALA A 10 -1.37 -1.77 -33.79
C ALA A 10 -2.43 -2.87 -33.56
N GLN A 11 -3.49 -2.55 -32.84
CA GLN A 11 -4.55 -3.50 -32.54
C GLN A 11 -5.44 -3.81 -33.75
N LYS A 12 -5.53 -2.91 -34.75
CA LYS A 12 -6.36 -3.10 -35.95
C LYS A 12 -6.06 -4.42 -36.67
N SER A 13 -4.79 -4.81 -36.75
CA SER A 13 -4.37 -6.05 -37.43
C SER A 13 -4.20 -7.25 -36.50
N ASP A 14 -3.87 -7.02 -35.23
CA ASP A 14 -3.44 -8.09 -34.32
C ASP A 14 -4.43 -8.42 -33.20
N TYR A 15 -5.44 -7.58 -32.94
CA TYR A 15 -6.37 -7.83 -31.84
C TYR A 15 -7.08 -9.18 -31.96
N GLN A 16 -7.62 -9.50 -33.14
CA GLN A 16 -8.30 -10.79 -33.34
C GLN A 16 -7.35 -11.97 -33.16
N LYS A 17 -6.11 -11.84 -33.64
CA LYS A 17 -5.07 -12.86 -33.47
C LYS A 17 -4.70 -13.06 -32.00
N ALA A 18 -4.51 -11.97 -31.26
CA ALA A 18 -4.22 -12.02 -29.82
C ALA A 18 -5.37 -12.64 -29.03
N HIS A 19 -6.61 -12.30 -29.38
CA HIS A 19 -7.82 -12.89 -28.82
C HIS A 19 -7.82 -14.41 -29.01
N ASP A 20 -7.67 -14.89 -30.26
CA ASP A 20 -7.73 -16.31 -30.58
C ASP A 20 -6.60 -17.11 -29.92
N GLU A 21 -5.39 -16.54 -29.86
CA GLU A 21 -4.25 -17.12 -29.17
C GLU A 21 -4.52 -17.30 -27.66
N ILE A 22 -5.02 -16.26 -26.97
CA ILE A 22 -5.35 -16.38 -25.54
C ILE A 22 -6.56 -17.27 -25.31
N ALA A 23 -7.58 -17.23 -26.17
CA ALA A 23 -8.71 -18.15 -26.10
C ALA A 23 -8.26 -19.62 -26.20
N SER A 24 -7.23 -19.90 -27.02
CA SER A 24 -6.58 -21.22 -27.13
C SER A 24 -5.65 -21.57 -25.97
N GLY A 25 -5.46 -20.67 -25.00
CA GLY A 25 -4.68 -20.91 -23.78
C GLY A 25 -3.18 -20.63 -23.91
N ARG A 26 -2.72 -20.07 -25.05
CA ARG A 26 -1.30 -19.76 -25.24
C ARG A 26 -1.07 -18.66 -26.28
N LYS A 27 -0.42 -17.59 -25.85
CA LYS A 27 0.17 -16.56 -26.70
C LYS A 27 1.23 -17.16 -27.64
N GLN A 28 1.25 -16.73 -28.90
CA GLN A 28 2.21 -17.19 -29.92
C GLN A 28 2.89 -16.01 -30.62
N SER A 29 2.17 -14.92 -30.89
CA SER A 29 2.66 -13.78 -31.65
C SER A 29 3.16 -12.60 -30.78
N HIS A 30 3.72 -11.58 -31.43
CA HIS A 30 4.44 -10.46 -30.79
C HIS A 30 3.56 -9.23 -30.50
N TRP A 31 2.49 -9.39 -29.71
CA TRP A 31 1.51 -8.31 -29.47
C TRP A 31 1.46 -7.76 -28.04
N ILE A 32 2.28 -8.29 -27.11
CA ILE A 32 2.17 -8.01 -25.67
C ILE A 32 2.13 -6.51 -25.34
N TRP A 33 2.94 -5.70 -26.03
CA TRP A 33 3.15 -4.29 -25.69
C TRP A 33 1.94 -3.38 -25.94
N TYR A 34 1.05 -3.76 -26.87
CA TYR A 34 -0.11 -2.94 -27.27
C TYR A 34 -1.46 -3.61 -26.99
N ILE A 35 -1.48 -4.86 -26.52
CA ILE A 35 -2.68 -5.52 -25.98
C ILE A 35 -2.71 -5.42 -24.45
N PHE A 36 -1.57 -5.61 -23.79
CA PHE A 36 -1.38 -5.35 -22.36
C PHE A 36 -0.27 -4.31 -22.14
N PRO A 37 -0.54 -3.02 -22.47
CA PRO A 37 0.45 -1.97 -22.27
C PRO A 37 0.85 -1.83 -20.81
N GLN A 38 2.13 -1.56 -20.58
CA GLN A 38 2.64 -1.21 -19.26
C GLN A 38 3.26 0.18 -19.30
N LEU A 39 3.67 0.71 -18.14
CA LEU A 39 4.38 1.98 -18.11
C LEU A 39 5.64 1.96 -19.00
N LYS A 40 5.82 3.04 -19.75
CA LYS A 40 6.95 3.26 -20.65
C LYS A 40 8.28 3.15 -19.93
N SER A 41 8.34 3.61 -18.68
CA SER A 41 9.53 3.54 -17.83
C SER A 41 10.04 2.11 -17.58
N LEU A 42 9.17 1.09 -17.70
CA LEU A 42 9.52 -0.32 -17.47
C LEU A 42 10.17 -1.00 -18.70
N GLY A 43 9.96 -0.45 -19.89
CA GLY A 43 10.45 -1.03 -21.14
C GLY A 43 11.85 -0.55 -21.51
N LEU A 44 12.67 -1.42 -22.09
CA LEU A 44 13.98 -1.03 -22.64
C LEU A 44 14.06 -1.15 -24.17
N SER A 45 13.21 -1.96 -24.80
CA SER A 45 13.19 -2.09 -26.25
C SER A 45 12.44 -0.95 -26.93
N ASP A 46 12.77 -0.65 -28.18
CA ASP A 46 12.08 0.37 -28.97
C ASP A 46 10.57 0.14 -29.04
N THR A 47 10.13 -1.13 -29.17
CA THR A 47 8.71 -1.49 -29.16
C THR A 47 8.06 -1.21 -27.81
N ALA A 48 8.75 -1.51 -26.71
CA ALA A 48 8.25 -1.24 -25.36
C ALA A 48 8.20 0.26 -25.05
N GLN A 49 9.16 1.03 -25.60
CA GLN A 49 9.17 2.49 -25.51
C GLN A 49 8.08 3.14 -26.37
N ARG A 50 7.80 2.58 -27.56
CA ARG A 50 6.76 3.07 -28.49
C ARG A 50 5.36 2.86 -27.95
N TYR A 51 5.06 1.67 -27.41
CA TYR A 51 3.72 1.32 -26.93
C TYR A 51 3.57 1.42 -25.40
N GLY A 52 4.61 1.86 -24.69
CA GLY A 52 4.51 2.13 -23.27
C GLY A 52 3.53 3.26 -22.97
N ILE A 53 2.81 3.13 -21.86
CA ILE A 53 1.96 4.18 -21.28
C ILE A 53 2.86 5.19 -20.57
N ALA A 54 2.75 6.47 -20.90
CA ALA A 54 3.63 7.53 -20.40
C ALA A 54 3.50 7.69 -18.88
N ASP A 55 2.27 7.77 -18.39
CA ASP A 55 1.93 8.06 -17.00
C ASP A 55 0.54 7.51 -16.65
N PHE A 56 0.11 7.70 -15.39
CA PHE A 56 -1.22 7.28 -14.95
C PHE A 56 -2.36 7.99 -15.69
N LYS A 57 -2.17 9.25 -16.10
CA LYS A 57 -3.19 9.99 -16.85
C LYS A 57 -3.45 9.35 -18.21
N GLU A 58 -2.41 8.95 -18.94
CA GLU A 58 -2.57 8.25 -20.21
C GLU A 58 -3.24 6.87 -20.01
N ALA A 59 -3.00 6.17 -18.90
CA ALA A 59 -3.75 4.96 -18.57
C ALA A 59 -5.25 5.24 -18.41
N CYS A 60 -5.62 6.36 -17.75
CA CYS A 60 -7.01 6.80 -17.65
C CYS A 60 -7.59 7.20 -19.01
N ASP A 61 -6.85 7.96 -19.82
CA ASP A 61 -7.26 8.33 -21.18
C ASP A 61 -7.49 7.06 -22.04
N TYR A 62 -6.62 6.04 -21.92
CA TYR A 62 -6.76 4.74 -22.58
C TYR A 62 -8.07 4.03 -22.18
N LEU A 63 -8.44 4.06 -20.90
CA LEU A 63 -9.70 3.44 -20.43
C LEU A 63 -10.96 4.26 -20.74
N ASN A 64 -10.81 5.55 -21.04
CA ASN A 64 -11.91 6.40 -21.49
C ASN A 64 -12.17 6.29 -23.00
N ASP A 65 -11.20 5.81 -23.78
CA ASP A 65 -11.42 5.42 -25.16
C ASP A 65 -12.31 4.16 -25.23
N PRO A 66 -13.51 4.23 -25.85
CA PRO A 66 -14.47 3.13 -25.83
C PRO A 66 -13.95 1.84 -26.47
N ILE A 67 -13.18 1.93 -27.57
CA ILE A 67 -12.69 0.76 -28.29
C ILE A 67 -11.57 0.10 -27.50
N LEU A 68 -10.62 0.90 -27.00
CA LEU A 68 -9.49 0.38 -26.22
C LEU A 68 -9.95 -0.21 -24.89
N PHE A 69 -10.94 0.41 -24.23
CA PHE A 69 -11.56 -0.12 -23.02
C PHE A 69 -12.20 -1.49 -23.25
N GLU A 70 -13.11 -1.61 -24.23
CA GLU A 70 -13.81 -2.86 -24.52
C GLU A 70 -12.85 -4.00 -24.87
N ARG A 71 -11.84 -3.68 -25.69
CA ARG A 71 -10.79 -4.65 -26.05
C ARG A 71 -9.99 -5.11 -24.84
N TYR A 72 -9.55 -4.17 -24.00
CA TYR A 72 -8.77 -4.51 -22.82
C TYR A 72 -9.58 -5.36 -21.83
N LEU A 73 -10.83 -4.97 -21.54
CA LEU A 73 -11.74 -5.73 -20.67
C LEU A 73 -11.97 -7.14 -21.20
N THR A 74 -12.22 -7.29 -22.50
CA THR A 74 -12.38 -8.59 -23.16
C THR A 74 -11.16 -9.47 -22.98
N MET A 75 -9.96 -8.92 -23.20
CA MET A 75 -8.71 -9.66 -23.03
C MET A 75 -8.47 -10.06 -21.57
N VAL A 76 -8.77 -9.20 -20.59
CA VAL A 76 -8.66 -9.53 -19.16
C VAL A 76 -9.63 -10.66 -18.78
N LYS A 77 -10.86 -10.67 -19.31
CA LYS A 77 -11.82 -11.76 -19.11
C LYS A 77 -11.28 -13.08 -19.67
N LEU A 78 -10.74 -13.08 -20.88
CA LEU A 78 -10.10 -14.27 -21.45
C LEU A 78 -8.92 -14.77 -20.61
N ILE A 79 -8.08 -13.88 -20.10
CA ILE A 79 -7.01 -14.27 -19.17
C ILE A 79 -7.58 -14.98 -17.94
N ASN A 80 -8.64 -14.44 -17.33
CA ASN A 80 -9.31 -15.09 -16.20
C ASN A 80 -9.82 -16.49 -16.56
N ASP A 81 -10.45 -16.66 -17.71
CA ASP A 81 -10.97 -17.96 -18.16
C ASP A 81 -9.85 -19.01 -18.29
N GLN A 82 -8.67 -18.62 -18.76
CA GLN A 82 -7.52 -19.52 -18.87
C GLN A 82 -6.86 -19.82 -17.51
N LEU A 83 -6.78 -18.82 -16.63
CA LEU A 83 -6.26 -19.00 -15.26
C LEU A 83 -7.16 -19.92 -14.42
N GLU A 84 -8.48 -19.87 -14.62
CA GLU A 84 -9.43 -20.79 -13.98
C GLU A 84 -9.24 -22.24 -14.41
N LYS A 85 -8.87 -22.46 -15.67
CA LYS A 85 -8.46 -23.77 -16.20
C LYS A 85 -7.08 -24.22 -15.71
N LYS A 86 -6.46 -23.47 -14.79
CA LYS A 86 -5.13 -23.75 -14.20
C LYS A 86 -3.99 -23.74 -15.21
N ILE A 87 -4.12 -22.98 -16.30
CA ILE A 87 -2.98 -22.75 -17.19
C ILE A 87 -1.97 -21.86 -16.48
N HIS A 88 -0.75 -22.36 -16.32
CA HIS A 88 0.33 -21.61 -15.67
C HIS A 88 0.65 -20.31 -16.45
N PRO A 89 0.89 -19.16 -15.78
CA PRO A 89 1.05 -17.86 -16.45
C PRO A 89 2.18 -17.80 -17.49
N ALA A 90 3.33 -18.44 -17.22
CA ALA A 90 4.42 -18.52 -18.19
C ALA A 90 4.04 -19.32 -19.44
N THR A 91 3.15 -20.30 -19.31
CA THR A 91 2.65 -21.07 -20.46
C THR A 91 1.68 -20.19 -21.26
N LEU A 92 0.71 -19.57 -20.57
CA LEU A 92 -0.28 -18.70 -21.18
C LEU A 92 0.35 -17.54 -21.95
N MET A 93 1.37 -16.89 -21.38
CA MET A 93 2.05 -15.74 -21.98
C MET A 93 3.28 -16.11 -22.80
N ASN A 94 3.58 -17.41 -22.93
CA ASN A 94 4.75 -17.93 -23.65
C ASN A 94 6.08 -17.32 -23.16
N GLY A 95 6.24 -17.26 -21.83
CA GLY A 95 7.45 -16.84 -21.16
C GLY A 95 7.20 -16.05 -19.87
N VAL A 96 8.16 -16.12 -18.95
CA VAL A 96 8.15 -15.37 -17.68
C VAL A 96 8.10 -13.86 -17.94
N THR A 97 8.86 -13.37 -18.92
CA THR A 97 8.93 -11.95 -19.26
C THR A 97 7.57 -11.38 -19.65
N ASP A 98 6.82 -12.06 -20.52
CA ASP A 98 5.50 -11.57 -20.95
C ASP A 98 4.43 -11.76 -19.87
N ALA A 99 4.58 -12.75 -18.98
CA ALA A 99 3.76 -12.86 -17.77
C ALA A 99 4.03 -11.68 -16.80
N GLN A 100 5.27 -11.24 -16.62
CA GLN A 100 5.58 -10.04 -15.84
C GLN A 100 5.02 -8.75 -16.45
N LYS A 101 5.01 -8.65 -17.78
CA LYS A 101 4.37 -7.52 -18.48
C LYS A 101 2.86 -7.50 -18.27
N LEU A 102 2.21 -8.66 -18.36
CA LEU A 102 0.78 -8.81 -18.04
C LEU A 102 0.48 -8.30 -16.63
N VAL A 103 1.26 -8.71 -15.63
CA VAL A 103 1.08 -8.27 -14.24
C VAL A 103 1.26 -6.76 -14.10
N SER A 104 2.27 -6.20 -14.78
CA SER A 104 2.53 -4.75 -14.78
C SER A 104 1.37 -3.96 -15.40
N SER A 105 0.81 -4.46 -16.51
CA SER A 105 -0.38 -3.92 -17.17
C SER A 105 -1.61 -4.01 -16.26
N LEU A 106 -1.92 -5.20 -15.74
CA LEU A 106 -3.08 -5.40 -14.86
C LEU A 106 -3.02 -4.53 -13.62
N THR A 107 -1.83 -4.34 -13.03
CA THR A 107 -1.63 -3.43 -11.90
C THR A 107 -1.98 -1.98 -12.26
N LEU A 108 -1.49 -1.50 -13.41
CA LEU A 108 -1.76 -0.13 -13.87
C LEU A 108 -3.25 0.11 -14.12
N TYR A 109 -3.86 -0.78 -14.91
CA TYR A 109 -5.24 -0.63 -15.35
C TYR A 109 -6.25 -0.98 -14.28
N HIS A 110 -5.91 -1.81 -13.28
CA HIS A 110 -6.70 -1.96 -12.06
C HIS A 110 -6.89 -0.59 -11.39
N SER A 111 -5.79 0.11 -11.11
CA SER A 111 -5.85 1.40 -10.40
C SER A 111 -6.51 2.49 -11.22
N ALA A 112 -6.29 2.52 -12.54
CA ALA A 112 -6.98 3.45 -13.42
C ALA A 112 -8.49 3.17 -13.48
N ALA A 113 -8.90 1.90 -13.54
CA ALA A 113 -10.30 1.52 -13.53
C ALA A 113 -10.99 1.89 -12.21
N GLU A 114 -10.31 1.69 -11.07
CA GLU A 114 -10.80 2.11 -9.76
C GLU A 114 -10.98 3.63 -9.68
N TYR A 115 -9.97 4.39 -10.12
CA TYR A 115 -10.02 5.86 -10.15
C TYR A 115 -11.18 6.39 -11.00
N LEU A 116 -11.47 5.73 -12.12
CA LEU A 116 -12.55 6.11 -13.04
C LEU A 116 -13.92 5.50 -12.69
N GLY A 117 -14.04 4.71 -11.60
CA GLY A 117 -15.28 4.02 -11.24
C GLY A 117 -15.70 2.89 -12.20
N LYS A 118 -14.79 2.37 -13.03
CA LYS A 118 -15.02 1.28 -13.99
C LYS A 118 -14.94 -0.08 -13.28
N ASN A 119 -15.93 -0.36 -12.42
CA ASN A 119 -15.91 -1.49 -11.49
C ASN A 119 -15.71 -2.86 -12.14
N GLU A 120 -16.34 -3.12 -13.29
CA GLU A 120 -16.22 -4.41 -13.97
C GLU A 120 -14.78 -4.75 -14.36
N LEU A 121 -14.04 -3.76 -14.88
CA LEU A 121 -12.63 -3.93 -15.21
C LEU A 121 -11.76 -4.05 -13.96
N LYS A 122 -12.02 -3.23 -12.95
CA LYS A 122 -11.33 -3.30 -11.64
C LYS A 122 -11.43 -4.70 -11.03
N ASP A 123 -12.64 -5.26 -11.00
CA ASP A 123 -12.90 -6.58 -10.43
C ASP A 123 -12.26 -7.70 -11.27
N SER A 124 -12.34 -7.58 -12.60
CA SER A 124 -11.70 -8.53 -13.53
C SER A 124 -10.17 -8.52 -13.39
N CYS A 125 -9.54 -7.36 -13.25
CA CYS A 125 -8.11 -7.25 -12.99
C CYS A 125 -7.74 -7.81 -11.61
N SER A 126 -8.55 -7.53 -10.58
CA SER A 126 -8.34 -8.06 -9.21
C SER A 126 -8.31 -9.59 -9.21
N LYS A 127 -9.28 -10.22 -9.90
CA LYS A 127 -9.34 -11.67 -10.04
C LYS A 127 -8.09 -12.24 -10.71
N ALA A 128 -7.65 -11.65 -11.82
CA ALA A 128 -6.47 -12.11 -12.53
C ALA A 128 -5.18 -11.95 -11.68
N LEU A 129 -5.01 -10.81 -11.02
CA LEU A 129 -3.87 -10.53 -10.14
C LEU A 129 -3.80 -11.51 -8.95
N ASN A 130 -4.94 -11.91 -8.38
CA ASN A 130 -4.99 -12.93 -7.32
C ASN A 130 -4.46 -14.28 -7.79
N TYR A 131 -4.88 -14.73 -8.99
CA TYR A 131 -4.36 -15.97 -9.58
C TYR A 131 -2.85 -15.88 -9.86
N LEU A 132 -2.42 -14.79 -10.49
CA LEU A 132 -1.01 -14.56 -10.83
C LEU A 132 -0.11 -14.56 -9.58
N ALA A 133 -0.56 -13.92 -8.49
CA ALA A 133 0.21 -13.87 -7.25
C ALA A 133 0.40 -15.25 -6.61
N ASN A 134 -0.60 -16.14 -6.67
CA ASN A 134 -0.49 -17.52 -6.18
C ASN A 134 0.56 -18.33 -6.94
N GLU A 135 0.84 -17.96 -8.19
CA GLU A 135 1.86 -18.56 -9.06
C GLU A 135 3.21 -17.79 -8.99
N GLY A 136 3.37 -16.88 -8.02
CA GLY A 136 4.61 -16.11 -7.82
C GLY A 136 4.78 -14.89 -8.72
N TYR A 137 3.76 -14.52 -9.51
CA TYR A 137 3.76 -13.35 -10.38
C TYR A 137 3.15 -12.15 -9.67
N ILE A 138 4.03 -11.28 -9.20
CA ILE A 138 3.70 -10.23 -8.25
C ILE A 138 3.57 -8.85 -8.91
N ALA A 139 2.60 -8.05 -8.45
CA ALA A 139 2.36 -6.68 -8.89
C ALA A 139 3.63 -5.83 -9.00
N CYS A 140 3.72 -5.01 -10.05
CA CYS A 140 4.94 -4.26 -10.38
C CYS A 140 5.13 -3.05 -9.44
N GLU A 141 6.22 -3.05 -8.67
CA GLU A 141 6.60 -1.98 -7.74
C GLU A 141 6.73 -0.62 -8.42
N ARG A 142 7.41 -0.58 -9.55
CA ARG A 142 7.61 0.67 -10.31
C ARG A 142 6.31 1.25 -10.84
N THR A 143 5.35 0.41 -11.23
CA THR A 143 4.00 0.84 -11.60
C THR A 143 3.26 1.46 -10.42
N MET A 144 3.37 0.84 -9.24
CA MET A 144 2.69 1.30 -8.03
C MET A 144 3.22 2.65 -7.55
N ASN A 145 4.53 2.89 -7.64
CA ASN A 145 5.12 4.18 -7.26
C ASN A 145 4.63 5.32 -8.16
N GLU A 146 4.55 5.11 -9.48
CA GLU A 146 4.00 6.10 -10.42
C GLU A 146 2.56 6.49 -10.08
N ILE A 147 1.71 5.48 -9.80
CA ILE A 147 0.31 5.70 -9.41
C ILE A 147 0.24 6.54 -8.13
N TYR A 148 1.09 6.25 -7.15
CA TYR A 148 1.11 6.96 -5.88
C TYR A 148 1.50 8.44 -6.04
N GLU A 149 2.56 8.72 -6.79
CA GLU A 149 3.01 10.09 -7.09
C GLU A 149 1.92 10.90 -7.83
N TYR A 150 1.22 10.26 -8.78
CA TYR A 150 0.08 10.90 -9.44
C TYR A 150 -1.07 11.21 -8.48
N GLN A 151 -1.42 10.29 -7.60
CA GLN A 151 -2.51 10.49 -6.63
C GLN A 151 -2.17 11.59 -5.60
N LEU A 152 -0.90 11.70 -5.20
CA LEU A 152 -0.44 12.78 -4.32
C LEU A 152 -0.57 14.15 -4.99
N THR A 153 -0.15 14.27 -6.25
CA THR A 153 -0.18 15.53 -6.99
C THR A 153 -1.59 15.94 -7.41
N ALA A 154 -2.44 14.99 -7.81
CA ALA A 154 -3.84 15.25 -8.12
C ALA A 154 -4.64 15.74 -6.90
N GLY A 155 -4.33 15.25 -5.69
CA GLY A 155 -4.95 15.70 -4.44
C GLY A 155 -4.55 17.11 -3.98
N VAL A 156 -3.54 17.73 -4.61
CA VAL A 156 -3.14 19.12 -4.34
C VAL A 156 -3.94 20.10 -5.19
N HIS A 157 -4.39 19.71 -6.39
CA HIS A 157 -5.12 20.60 -7.30
C HIS A 157 -6.62 20.76 -7.00
N ASP A 158 -7.21 19.90 -6.16
CA ASP A 158 -8.64 19.95 -5.82
C ASP A 158 -8.95 20.87 -4.60
N LYS A 159 -7.96 21.64 -4.13
CA LYS A 159 -8.08 22.53 -2.96
C LYS A 159 -8.00 24.04 -3.23
N ASP A 160 -7.79 24.46 -4.47
CA ASP A 160 -7.60 25.89 -4.80
C ASP A 160 -8.83 26.59 -5.37
N THR A 161 -10.03 26.02 -5.20
CA THR A 161 -11.30 26.74 -5.51
C THR A 161 -12.30 26.59 -4.36
N ALA A 162 -12.04 27.30 -3.26
CA ALA A 162 -13.07 27.66 -2.29
C ALA A 162 -12.64 28.94 -1.56
N ASP A 163 -13.23 30.05 -1.99
CA ASP A 163 -13.59 31.26 -1.24
C ASP A 163 -12.56 31.85 -0.26
N VAL A 164 -11.86 32.86 -0.75
CA VAL A 164 -11.28 33.92 0.08
C VAL A 164 -12.43 34.81 0.53
N GLU A 165 -12.97 34.57 1.72
CA GLU A 165 -13.75 35.58 2.44
C GLU A 165 -12.95 36.21 3.58
N ASP A 166 -13.05 37.53 3.54
CA ASP A 166 -12.39 38.61 4.26
C ASP A 166 -12.74 38.59 5.76
N ILE A 167 -11.74 38.67 6.63
CA ILE A 167 -11.96 38.91 8.06
C ILE A 167 -11.19 40.16 8.46
N SER A 168 -11.91 41.27 8.46
CA SER A 168 -11.50 42.57 8.98
C SER A 168 -12.52 43.05 10.03
N THR A 169 -11.99 43.53 11.17
CA THR A 169 -12.60 44.40 12.21
C THR A 169 -13.68 43.79 13.13
N ALA A 170 -13.79 44.07 14.43
CA ALA A 170 -13.01 44.77 15.46
C ALA A 170 -13.70 44.59 16.84
N GLN A 171 -12.92 44.60 17.94
CA GLN A 171 -13.15 45.23 19.28
C GLN A 171 -14.44 44.88 20.10
N GLU A 172 -14.53 44.84 21.44
CA GLU A 172 -13.68 45.12 22.61
C GLU A 172 -14.43 44.70 23.92
N SER A 173 -13.69 44.70 25.06
CA SER A 173 -14.11 44.97 26.46
C SER A 173 -14.26 43.84 27.52
N THR A 174 -13.13 43.55 28.22
CA THR A 174 -12.82 43.60 29.70
C THR A 174 -13.71 42.94 30.80
N PRO A 175 -13.23 42.70 32.06
CA PRO A 175 -11.94 42.15 32.54
C PRO A 175 -12.04 41.23 33.81
N GLN A 176 -10.89 40.70 34.29
CA GLN A 176 -10.57 40.14 35.63
C GLN A 176 -11.14 38.74 35.97
N THR A 177 -10.34 37.75 36.40
CA THR A 177 -9.58 37.76 37.66
C THR A 177 -8.46 36.70 37.62
N THR A 178 -7.29 37.10 38.10
CA THR A 178 -6.09 36.31 38.33
C THR A 178 -6.26 35.26 39.41
N THR A 179 -5.97 34.00 39.10
CA THR A 179 -5.49 33.03 40.11
C THR A 179 -4.30 32.30 39.52
N LYS A 180 -3.12 32.55 40.10
CA LYS A 180 -1.90 31.77 39.89
C LYS A 180 -2.20 30.31 40.26
N VAL A 181 -2.12 29.41 39.30
CA VAL A 181 -1.90 28.00 39.56
C VAL A 181 -0.49 27.71 39.08
N GLU A 182 0.37 27.40 40.04
CA GLU A 182 1.74 26.96 39.81
C GLU A 182 1.74 25.76 38.88
N ILE A 183 2.41 25.91 37.75
CA ILE A 183 2.64 24.83 36.78
C ILE A 183 3.77 23.97 37.35
N GLU A 184 3.39 22.83 37.92
CA GLU A 184 4.33 21.76 38.27
C GLU A 184 4.94 21.14 37.00
N LEU A 185 6.27 21.19 36.96
CA LEU A 185 7.19 20.22 36.35
C LEU A 185 7.17 20.07 34.83
N ASN A 186 7.91 20.97 34.18
CA ASN A 186 8.74 20.65 33.01
C ASN A 186 9.65 19.45 33.32
N SER A 187 9.13 18.24 33.11
CA SER A 187 9.92 17.02 33.03
C SER A 187 10.02 16.67 31.55
N THR A 188 11.24 16.48 31.05
CA THR A 188 11.49 15.86 29.75
C THR A 188 10.59 14.63 29.63
N PRO A 189 9.82 14.47 28.53
CA PRO A 189 8.93 13.33 28.37
C PRO A 189 9.73 12.05 28.58
N ASN A 190 9.32 11.24 29.56
CA ASN A 190 9.96 9.95 29.76
C ASN A 190 9.74 9.07 28.51
N ALA A 191 10.52 8.00 28.35
CA ALA A 191 10.46 7.16 27.16
C ALA A 191 9.04 6.62 26.88
N ALA A 192 8.26 6.33 27.93
CA ALA A 192 6.89 5.86 27.83
C ALA A 192 5.96 6.92 27.22
N THR A 193 6.04 8.18 27.70
CA THR A 193 5.28 9.30 27.15
C THR A 193 5.62 9.56 25.68
N THR A 194 6.91 9.53 25.35
CA THR A 194 7.40 9.74 23.98
C THR A 194 6.89 8.66 23.02
N LEU A 195 7.00 7.39 23.42
CA LEU A 195 6.49 6.26 22.64
C LEU A 195 4.96 6.31 22.50
N LYS A 196 4.24 6.74 23.53
CA LYS A 196 2.79 6.88 23.47
C LYS A 196 2.37 7.89 22.39
N VAL A 197 2.97 9.08 22.41
CA VAL A 197 2.70 10.13 21.39
C VAL A 197 3.01 9.62 19.99
N MET A 198 4.11 8.88 19.82
CA MET A 198 4.48 8.26 18.55
C MET A 198 3.43 7.25 18.08
N VAL A 199 2.98 6.35 18.95
CA VAL A 199 1.96 5.34 18.63
C VAL A 199 0.61 5.98 18.30
N ASP A 200 0.20 7.01 19.03
CA ASP A 200 -1.04 7.76 18.76
C ASP A 200 -0.97 8.49 17.40
N THR A 201 0.19 9.04 17.06
CA THR A 201 0.45 9.68 15.75
C THR A 201 0.36 8.66 14.61
N LEU A 202 1.01 7.50 14.78
CA LEU A 202 0.93 6.40 13.83
C LEU A 202 -0.51 5.94 13.64
N ALA A 203 -1.27 5.69 14.71
CA ALA A 203 -2.66 5.25 14.60
C ALA A 203 -3.52 6.23 13.77
N LYS A 204 -3.41 7.54 14.04
CA LYS A 204 -4.13 8.59 13.31
C LYS A 204 -3.73 8.68 11.83
N SER A 205 -2.42 8.62 11.53
CA SER A 205 -1.90 8.62 10.16
C SER A 205 -2.46 7.44 9.36
N ILE A 206 -2.57 6.28 10.00
CA ILE A 206 -3.08 5.05 9.39
C ILE A 206 -4.58 5.14 9.10
N GLU A 207 -5.37 5.61 10.07
CA GLU A 207 -6.82 5.83 9.90
C GLU A 207 -7.10 6.84 8.77
N LYS A 208 -6.39 7.98 8.76
CA LYS A 208 -6.55 9.02 7.72
C LYS A 208 -6.21 8.49 6.32
N LYS A 209 -5.16 7.66 6.21
CA LYS A 209 -4.73 7.08 4.93
C LYS A 209 -5.61 5.93 4.46
N ALA A 210 -6.38 5.30 5.35
CA ALA A 210 -7.31 4.26 4.94
C ALA A 210 -8.50 4.82 4.16
N GLY A 211 -9.02 5.99 4.55
CA GLY A 211 -10.13 6.65 3.84
C GLY A 211 -9.79 7.19 2.45
N THR A 212 -8.51 7.17 2.05
CA THR A 212 -8.01 7.74 0.78
C THR A 212 -7.43 6.67 -0.17
N ARG A 213 -7.51 5.40 0.19
CA ARG A 213 -6.89 4.28 -0.55
C ARG A 213 -7.93 3.22 -0.91
N SER A 214 -7.67 2.53 -2.02
CA SER A 214 -8.40 1.34 -2.48
C SER A 214 -8.64 0.34 -1.36
N SER A 215 -9.81 -0.31 -1.31
CA SER A 215 -10.19 -1.15 -0.15
C SER A 215 -9.29 -2.38 0.05
N TRP A 216 -8.62 -2.88 -0.99
CA TRP A 216 -7.65 -3.98 -0.87
C TRP A 216 -6.30 -3.54 -0.30
N PHE A 217 -6.00 -2.23 -0.33
CA PHE A 217 -4.87 -1.59 0.33
C PHE A 217 -5.14 -1.28 1.81
N THR A 218 -6.40 -1.35 2.22
CA THR A 218 -6.84 -1.10 3.61
C THR A 218 -7.11 -2.37 4.40
N LEU A 219 -6.97 -3.56 3.79
CA LEU A 219 -7.04 -4.83 4.51
C LEU A 219 -6.09 -4.82 5.73
N ASN A 220 -6.60 -5.16 6.90
CA ASN A 220 -5.92 -5.11 8.21
C ASN A 220 -5.65 -3.72 8.79
N THR A 221 -6.17 -2.63 8.21
CA THR A 221 -5.99 -1.27 8.77
C THR A 221 -6.63 -1.18 10.16
N GLU A 222 -7.90 -1.55 10.31
CA GLU A 222 -8.59 -1.55 11.59
C GLU A 222 -7.85 -2.41 12.62
N THR A 223 -7.48 -3.63 12.23
CA THR A 223 -6.75 -4.58 13.06
C THR A 223 -5.37 -4.08 13.51
N LYS A 224 -4.69 -3.26 12.69
CA LYS A 224 -3.40 -2.63 13.02
C LYS A 224 -3.60 -1.43 13.94
N VAL A 225 -4.60 -0.60 13.66
CA VAL A 225 -4.96 0.56 14.49
C VAL A 225 -5.38 0.12 15.89
N GLU A 226 -6.18 -0.94 16.01
CA GLU A 226 -6.59 -1.51 17.30
C GLU A 226 -5.39 -1.97 18.15
N LYS A 227 -4.38 -2.59 17.52
CA LYS A 227 -3.14 -3.02 18.18
C LYS A 227 -2.34 -1.82 18.69
N LEU A 228 -2.18 -0.79 17.85
CA LEU A 228 -1.52 0.45 18.25
C LEU A 228 -2.28 1.14 19.40
N LYS A 229 -3.61 1.17 19.36
CA LYS A 229 -4.43 1.68 20.49
C LYS A 229 -4.24 0.86 21.77
N ALA A 230 -4.12 -0.47 21.67
CA ALA A 230 -3.83 -1.33 22.82
C ALA A 230 -2.43 -1.04 23.43
N ILE A 231 -1.42 -0.84 22.58
CA ILE A 231 -0.06 -0.43 22.98
C ILE A 231 -0.07 0.94 23.66
N SER A 232 -0.77 1.93 23.08
CA SER A 232 -0.90 3.28 23.65
C SER A 232 -1.51 3.27 25.06
N ARG A 233 -2.58 2.48 25.27
CA ARG A 233 -3.21 2.31 26.60
C ARG A 233 -2.29 1.62 27.62
N TRP A 234 -1.38 0.76 27.18
CA TRP A 234 -0.40 0.14 28.07
C TRP A 234 0.68 1.15 28.49
N LEU A 235 1.22 1.91 27.55
CA LEU A 235 2.22 2.97 27.79
C LEU A 235 1.71 4.09 28.71
N GLU A 236 0.41 4.36 28.71
CA GLU A 236 -0.21 5.35 29.61
C GLU A 236 -0.09 4.97 31.10
N LYS A 237 -0.03 3.67 31.41
CA LYS A 237 -0.11 3.16 32.78
C LYS A 237 1.20 2.56 33.28
N HIS A 238 2.23 2.48 32.44
CA HIS A 238 3.41 1.67 32.70
C HIS A 238 4.72 2.44 32.48
N PRO A 239 5.47 2.78 33.53
CA PRO A 239 6.84 3.29 33.37
C PRO A 239 7.74 2.16 32.84
N LEU A 240 8.68 2.49 31.96
CA LEU A 240 9.51 1.50 31.27
C LEU A 240 10.88 1.35 31.93
N ASN A 241 11.30 0.12 32.19
CA ASN A 241 12.72 -0.22 32.32
C ASN A 241 13.38 -0.43 30.95
N GLU A 242 14.70 -0.64 30.91
CA GLU A 242 15.46 -0.76 29.64
C GLU A 242 15.03 -1.96 28.78
N GLN A 243 14.75 -3.12 29.40
CA GLN A 243 14.33 -4.33 28.68
C GLN A 243 12.90 -4.17 28.14
N GLU A 244 12.00 -3.59 28.93
CA GLU A 244 10.63 -3.28 28.51
C GLU A 244 10.62 -2.24 27.39
N GLN A 245 11.50 -1.24 27.45
CA GLN A 245 11.65 -0.24 26.39
C GLN A 245 12.10 -0.89 25.07
N GLU A 246 13.07 -1.79 25.10
CA GLU A 246 13.51 -2.50 23.89
C GLU A 246 12.39 -3.38 23.32
N ALA A 247 11.70 -4.14 24.18
CA ALA A 247 10.61 -5.01 23.78
C ALA A 247 9.42 -4.23 23.20
N ILE A 248 9.05 -3.08 23.77
CA ILE A 248 7.92 -2.29 23.26
C ILE A 248 8.26 -1.61 21.94
N VAL A 249 9.50 -1.15 21.75
CA VAL A 249 9.98 -0.61 20.46
C VAL A 249 9.94 -1.70 19.38
N ALA A 250 10.35 -2.94 19.69
CA ALA A 250 10.20 -4.08 18.78
C ALA A 250 8.73 -4.38 18.46
N LEU A 251 7.84 -4.33 19.46
CA LEU A 251 6.42 -4.61 19.27
C LEU A 251 5.74 -3.58 18.36
N ILE A 252 6.09 -2.30 18.52
CA ILE A 252 5.60 -1.22 17.65
C ILE A 252 6.12 -1.41 16.22
N ARG A 253 7.43 -1.68 16.07
CA ARG A 253 8.06 -1.99 14.77
C ARG A 253 7.30 -3.11 14.04
N ASP A 254 7.08 -4.23 14.72
CA ASP A 254 6.49 -5.42 14.10
C ASP A 254 4.99 -5.26 13.84
N THR A 255 4.28 -4.50 14.70
CA THR A 255 2.89 -4.07 14.43
C THR A 255 2.82 -3.15 13.20
N CYS A 256 3.75 -2.21 13.08
CA CYS A 256 3.85 -1.35 11.91
C CYS A 256 4.24 -2.14 10.65
N ALA A 257 5.00 -3.23 10.78
CA ALA A 257 5.41 -4.15 9.72
C ALA A 257 4.29 -5.06 9.20
N ILE A 258 3.14 -5.17 9.91
CA ILE A 258 1.98 -5.96 9.43
C ILE A 258 1.59 -5.47 8.03
N LYS A 259 1.64 -6.37 7.06
CA LYS A 259 1.41 -6.01 5.66
C LYS A 259 -0.08 -5.72 5.42
N ARG A 260 -0.35 -4.63 4.69
CA ARG A 260 -1.70 -4.06 4.48
C ARG A 260 -2.39 -4.52 3.18
N ASN A 261 -1.71 -5.33 2.39
CA ASN A 261 -2.24 -5.91 1.18
C ASN A 261 -2.17 -7.44 1.28
N ILE A 262 -3.04 -8.10 0.54
CA ILE A 262 -3.14 -9.57 0.44
C ILE A 262 -1.83 -10.16 -0.13
N PHE A 263 -1.02 -9.32 -0.77
CA PHE A 263 0.16 -9.71 -1.56
C PHE A 263 1.49 -9.56 -0.83
N GLY A 264 1.51 -8.98 0.38
CA GLY A 264 2.70 -8.92 1.21
C GLY A 264 3.88 -8.11 0.65
N LEU A 265 3.64 -7.06 -0.13
CA LEU A 265 4.69 -6.29 -0.79
C LEU A 265 4.77 -4.90 -0.20
N PHE A 266 6.00 -4.45 0.00
CA PHE A 266 6.42 -3.23 0.68
C PHE A 266 6.54 -3.32 2.20
N GLU A 267 7.61 -2.69 2.68
CA GLU A 267 7.71 -2.22 4.06
C GLU A 267 6.56 -1.23 4.26
N PRO A 268 5.61 -1.50 5.18
CA PRO A 268 4.43 -0.66 5.28
C PRO A 268 4.83 0.79 5.57
N HIS A 269 4.15 1.77 4.98
CA HIS A 269 4.39 3.19 5.30
C HIS A 269 4.42 3.45 6.82
N SER A 270 3.61 2.74 7.60
CA SER A 270 3.62 2.84 9.07
C SER A 270 4.96 2.46 9.70
N LEU A 271 5.74 1.60 9.07
CA LEU A 271 7.06 1.19 9.52
C LEU A 271 8.12 2.24 9.14
N GLN A 272 8.05 2.81 7.94
CA GLN A 272 8.91 3.94 7.55
C GLN A 272 8.66 5.20 8.41
N GLU A 273 7.39 5.50 8.66
CA GLU A 273 6.97 6.59 9.55
C GLU A 273 7.43 6.35 10.99
N PHE A 274 7.31 5.11 11.48
CA PHE A 274 7.85 4.73 12.78
C PHE A 274 9.36 4.94 12.85
N HIS A 275 10.13 4.49 11.85
CA HIS A 275 11.59 4.72 11.82
C HIS A 275 11.95 6.21 11.81
N THR A 276 11.15 7.05 11.14
CA THR A 276 11.35 8.50 11.11
C THR A 276 11.09 9.11 12.49
N LEU A 277 9.96 8.78 13.11
CA LEU A 277 9.61 9.28 14.45
C LEU A 277 10.64 8.83 15.50
N LEU A 278 11.11 7.58 15.42
CA LEU A 278 12.11 7.03 16.34
C LEU A 278 13.45 7.75 16.24
N LYS A 279 13.90 8.07 15.02
CA LYS A 279 15.11 8.88 14.80
C LYS A 279 14.98 10.28 15.39
N THR A 280 13.81 10.89 15.28
CA THR A 280 13.56 12.25 15.83
C THR A 280 13.40 12.28 17.35
N SER A 281 13.08 11.15 17.99
CA SER A 281 12.78 11.08 19.42
C SER A 281 13.98 10.70 20.31
N ASN A 282 15.19 10.58 19.74
CA ASN A 282 16.42 10.16 20.43
C ASN A 282 16.30 8.82 21.20
N LEU A 283 15.37 7.96 20.78
CA LEU A 283 15.17 6.61 21.34
C LEU A 283 15.94 5.59 20.50
N LYS A 284 16.47 4.56 21.15
CA LYS A 284 17.22 3.49 20.46
C LYS A 284 16.29 2.57 19.69
N PRO A 285 16.65 2.13 18.46
CA PRO A 285 15.96 1.03 17.80
C PRO A 285 16.14 -0.27 18.57
N ALA A 286 15.10 -1.10 18.56
CA ALA A 286 15.18 -2.44 19.13
C ALA A 286 16.09 -3.34 18.28
N SER A 287 16.82 -4.24 18.94
CA SER A 287 17.61 -5.26 18.27
C SER A 287 16.75 -6.11 17.33
N ALA A 288 17.33 -6.57 16.22
CA ALA A 288 16.69 -7.54 15.34
C ALA A 288 16.42 -8.90 16.03
N LYS A 289 17.10 -9.18 17.15
CA LYS A 289 16.91 -10.39 17.96
C LYS A 289 15.59 -10.38 18.73
N ILE A 290 15.02 -9.21 19.01
CA ILE A 290 13.73 -9.08 19.67
C ILE A 290 12.70 -8.77 18.60
N SER A 291 11.86 -9.75 18.27
CA SER A 291 10.79 -9.60 17.27
C SER A 291 9.54 -10.42 17.62
N PHE A 292 8.38 -9.94 17.20
CA PHE A 292 7.07 -10.55 17.41
C PHE A 292 6.55 -11.13 16.08
N THR A 293 6.27 -12.43 16.12
CA THR A 293 5.68 -13.18 15.02
C THR A 293 4.24 -12.76 14.76
N SER A 294 3.72 -13.06 13.57
CA SER A 294 2.31 -12.82 13.23
C SER A 294 1.34 -13.48 14.22
N LYS A 295 1.69 -14.64 14.79
CA LYS A 295 0.88 -15.35 15.78
C LYS A 295 0.87 -14.65 17.15
N GLU A 296 1.99 -14.07 17.57
CA GLU A 296 2.05 -13.23 18.78
C GLU A 296 1.23 -11.96 18.58
N LEU A 297 1.43 -11.26 17.46
CA LEU A 297 0.71 -10.03 17.15
C LEU A 297 -0.82 -10.24 17.07
N ALA A 298 -1.28 -11.36 16.52
CA ALA A 298 -2.71 -11.68 16.41
C ALA A 298 -3.44 -11.75 17.76
N GLN A 299 -2.72 -11.95 18.86
CA GLN A 299 -3.30 -12.03 20.21
C GLN A 299 -3.63 -10.67 20.80
N ILE A 300 -3.09 -9.58 20.25
CA ILE A 300 -3.22 -8.24 20.82
C ILE A 300 -4.59 -7.65 20.50
N LYS A 301 -5.43 -7.57 21.54
CA LYS A 301 -6.72 -6.88 21.57
C LYS A 301 -6.81 -5.88 22.73
N THR A 302 -6.09 -6.13 23.83
CA THR A 302 -6.12 -5.31 25.05
C THR A 302 -4.72 -5.00 25.58
N HIS A 303 -4.61 -3.99 26.44
CA HIS A 303 -3.36 -3.60 27.10
C HIS A 303 -2.78 -4.71 28.01
N THR A 304 -3.65 -5.57 28.60
CA THR A 304 -3.21 -6.73 29.40
C THR A 304 -2.45 -7.76 28.56
N GLN A 305 -2.86 -7.96 27.29
CA GLN A 305 -2.18 -8.87 26.37
C GLN A 305 -0.84 -8.29 25.89
N VAL A 306 -0.74 -6.96 25.76
CA VAL A 306 0.54 -6.28 25.53
C VAL A 306 1.50 -6.57 26.69
N ALA A 307 1.06 -6.37 27.94
CA ALA A 307 1.87 -6.65 29.14
C ALA A 307 2.38 -8.10 29.16
N LYS A 308 1.50 -9.07 28.86
CA LYS A 308 1.86 -10.49 28.80
C LYS A 308 2.94 -10.77 27.75
N LEU A 309 2.77 -10.27 26.52
CA LEU A 309 3.73 -10.50 25.43
C LEU A 309 5.09 -9.85 25.71
N ILE A 310 5.10 -8.64 26.31
CA ILE A 310 6.35 -7.98 26.71
C ILE A 310 7.05 -8.83 27.77
N GLN A 311 6.34 -9.28 28.80
CA GLN A 311 6.91 -10.12 29.86
C GLN A 311 7.45 -11.45 29.32
N GLU A 312 6.73 -12.12 28.43
CA GLU A 312 7.18 -13.34 27.77
C GLU A 312 8.44 -13.12 26.92
N LYS A 313 8.63 -11.92 26.35
CA LYS A 313 9.79 -11.61 25.52
C LYS A 313 11.05 -11.24 26.30
N ILE A 314 10.88 -10.60 27.45
CA ILE A 314 12.01 -10.19 28.32
C ILE A 314 12.39 -11.30 29.32
N THR A 315 11.51 -12.28 29.56
CA THR A 315 11.81 -13.43 30.40
C THR A 315 12.62 -14.46 29.60
N PRO A 316 13.81 -14.90 30.05
CA PRO A 316 14.63 -15.83 29.30
C PRO A 316 14.01 -17.23 29.23
N GLN A 317 13.44 -17.61 28.08
CA GLN A 317 13.19 -19.01 27.72
C GLN A 317 13.46 -19.25 26.23
N HIS A 318 14.31 -20.26 25.94
CA HIS A 318 14.76 -20.81 24.63
C HIS A 318 16.25 -20.61 24.28
N ALA A 319 17.15 -20.66 25.26
CA ALA A 319 18.57 -20.92 25.02
C ALA A 319 18.93 -22.42 24.86
N GLU A 320 17.98 -23.36 25.00
CA GLU A 320 18.29 -24.81 25.09
C GLU A 320 17.38 -25.72 24.24
N LYS A 321 17.05 -25.37 22.99
CA LYS A 321 16.31 -26.34 22.13
C LYS A 321 16.88 -26.63 20.74
N TYR A 322 18.04 -26.07 20.37
CA TYR A 322 18.74 -26.41 19.12
C TYR A 322 20.27 -26.44 19.28
N SER A 323 20.77 -26.95 20.41
CA SER A 323 22.13 -27.48 20.48
C SER A 323 22.04 -29.01 20.51
N LEU A 324 21.99 -29.60 19.32
CA LEU A 324 22.54 -30.90 18.90
C LEU A 324 22.14 -31.13 17.44
#